data_AF-A0A533Q9Z6-F1
#
_entry.id   AF-A0A533Q9Z6-F1
#
_cell.length_a   1.000
_cell.length_b   1.000
_cell.length_c   1.000
_cell.angle_alpha   90.00
_cell.angle_beta   90.00
_cell.angle_gamma   90.00
#
_symmetry.space_group_name_H-M   'P 1'
#
loop_
_entity.id
_entity.type
_entity.pdbx_description
1 polymer ?
#
loop_
_entity_poly.entity_id
_entity_poly.type
_entity_poly.pdbx_seq_one_letter_code
_entity_poly.pdbx_strand_id
1 'polypeptide(L)'
;MKYFSLIFMILALTFLLTGCAEFSRFYTKSSKNDERLALIDQRILELEQALSNLNVSDQNLEKRMGELSQKVDTNYSTLRESVNGLNARVEGRERLLEGNLLEAQKNINNLENKLDKLNEIEKIKTDLQNQIIVLLSQRSTITGSEIGKLKETKKEEGGDIIAQRQEIINESSGEYKLEEVTIKDSDANPRKAELQSMMDEALALYRGGNYEESLHKWEEIIAIDPENLEAEFNIEIVKERMKFLSGK
;
A
#
# COMPACT_ATOMS: atom_id res chain seq x y z
N MET A 1 2.08 -66.10 -119.58
CA MET A 1 1.40 -66.25 -118.28
C MET A 1 2.33 -66.34 -117.07
N LYS A 2 3.51 -67.01 -117.14
CA LYS A 2 4.38 -67.20 -115.96
C LYS A 2 4.94 -65.90 -115.35
N TYR A 3 5.25 -64.87 -116.15
CA TYR A 3 5.77 -63.59 -115.65
C TYR A 3 4.74 -62.73 -114.93
N PHE A 4 3.44 -62.84 -115.27
CA PHE A 4 2.39 -62.05 -114.64
C PHE A 4 2.11 -62.50 -113.20
N SER A 5 2.15 -63.81 -112.96
CA SER A 5 2.05 -64.39 -111.61
C SER A 5 3.23 -64.00 -110.73
N LEU A 6 4.43 -63.90 -111.31
CA LEU A 6 5.65 -63.54 -110.59
C LEU A 6 5.67 -62.04 -110.23
N ILE A 7 5.20 -61.17 -111.14
CA ILE A 7 5.02 -59.73 -110.87
C ILE A 7 3.94 -59.50 -109.81
N PHE A 8 2.82 -60.24 -109.87
CA PHE A 8 1.75 -60.14 -108.86
C PHE A 8 2.24 -60.58 -107.47
N MET A 9 3.04 -61.65 -107.39
CA MET A 9 3.67 -62.09 -106.15
C MET A 9 4.65 -61.04 -105.59
N ILE A 10 5.45 -60.39 -106.44
CA ILE A 10 6.37 -59.33 -106.01
C ILE A 10 5.59 -58.10 -105.50
N LEU A 11 4.54 -57.67 -106.21
CA LEU A 11 3.69 -56.56 -105.78
C LEU A 11 2.99 -56.85 -104.44
N ALA A 12 2.46 -58.07 -104.26
CA ALA A 12 1.87 -58.50 -103.00
C ALA A 12 2.90 -58.53 -101.86
N LEU A 13 4.13 -58.99 -102.13
CA LEU A 13 5.22 -58.95 -101.14
C LEU A 13 5.59 -57.52 -100.74
N THR A 14 5.64 -56.60 -101.71
CA THR A 14 5.96 -55.19 -101.42
C THR A 14 4.87 -54.49 -100.60
N PHE A 15 3.59 -54.78 -100.88
CA PHE A 15 2.46 -54.26 -100.10
C PHE A 15 2.43 -54.80 -98.66
N LEU A 16 2.79 -56.06 -98.46
CA LEU A 16 2.90 -56.66 -97.12
C LEU A 16 4.06 -56.05 -96.33
N LEU A 17 5.22 -55.84 -96.98
CA LEU A 17 6.40 -55.27 -96.33
C LEU A 17 6.22 -53.78 -95.96
N THR A 18 5.59 -52.97 -96.82
CA THR A 18 5.30 -51.56 -96.51
C THR A 18 4.18 -51.41 -95.47
N GLY A 19 3.14 -52.25 -95.53
CA GLY A 19 2.04 -52.27 -94.56
C GLY A 19 2.49 -52.62 -93.13
N CYS A 20 3.43 -53.56 -92.97
CA CYS A 20 3.98 -53.91 -91.66
C CYS A 20 4.77 -52.76 -91.00
N ALA A 21 5.47 -51.94 -91.80
CA ALA A 21 6.23 -50.80 -91.28
C ALA A 21 5.30 -49.69 -90.74
N GLU A 22 4.22 -49.39 -91.44
CA GLU A 22 3.21 -48.41 -90.99
C GLU A 22 2.42 -48.88 -89.77
N PHE A 23 2.05 -50.17 -89.73
CA PHE A 23 1.37 -50.77 -88.59
C PHE A 23 2.25 -50.78 -87.32
N SER A 24 3.55 -51.05 -87.46
CA SER A 24 4.50 -50.97 -86.33
C SER A 24 4.64 -49.54 -85.78
N ARG A 25 4.59 -48.51 -86.65
CA ARG A 25 4.59 -47.10 -86.25
C ARG A 25 3.29 -46.70 -85.54
N PHE A 26 2.15 -47.22 -85.99
CA PHE A 26 0.87 -46.98 -85.33
C PHE A 26 0.81 -47.64 -83.94
N TYR A 27 1.26 -48.90 -83.83
CA TYR A 27 1.32 -49.61 -82.56
C TYR A 27 2.25 -48.93 -81.54
N THR A 28 3.45 -48.51 -81.97
CA THR A 28 4.38 -47.76 -81.11
C THR A 28 3.85 -46.38 -80.70
N LYS A 29 3.13 -45.68 -81.60
CA LYS A 29 2.45 -44.43 -81.27
C LYS A 29 1.28 -44.62 -80.30
N SER A 30 0.50 -45.69 -80.46
CA SER A 30 -0.59 -46.06 -79.55
C SER A 30 -0.04 -46.39 -78.16
N SER A 31 0.98 -47.25 -78.08
CA SER A 31 1.66 -47.63 -76.83
C SER A 31 2.24 -46.42 -76.09
N LYS A 32 2.82 -45.45 -76.81
CA LYS A 32 3.31 -44.20 -76.21
C LYS A 32 2.17 -43.31 -75.68
N ASN A 33 1.00 -43.35 -76.30
CA ASN A 33 -0.17 -42.62 -75.81
C ASN A 33 -0.74 -43.29 -74.54
N ASP A 34 -0.72 -44.61 -74.47
CA ASP A 34 -1.18 -45.37 -73.28
C ASP A 34 -0.27 -45.09 -72.07
N GLU A 35 1.05 -45.02 -72.26
CA GLU A 35 2.01 -44.63 -71.20
C GLU A 35 1.78 -43.19 -70.71
N ARG A 36 1.47 -42.27 -71.63
CA ARG A 36 1.13 -40.88 -71.27
C ARG A 36 -0.18 -40.80 -70.51
N LEU A 37 -1.17 -41.62 -70.86
CA LEU A 37 -2.45 -41.69 -70.17
C LEU A 37 -2.27 -42.22 -68.73
N ALA A 38 -1.49 -43.30 -68.56
CA ALA A 38 -1.16 -43.83 -67.24
C ALA A 38 -0.39 -42.81 -66.37
N LEU A 39 0.53 -42.04 -66.96
CA LEU A 39 1.22 -40.96 -66.26
C LEU A 39 0.27 -39.81 -65.84
N ILE A 40 -0.71 -39.49 -66.69
CA ILE A 40 -1.75 -38.50 -66.36
C ILE A 40 -2.60 -39.00 -65.19
N ASP A 41 -3.04 -40.25 -65.22
CA ASP A 41 -3.83 -40.86 -64.14
C ASP A 41 -3.06 -40.87 -62.81
N GLN A 42 -1.77 -41.22 -62.85
CA GLN A 42 -0.91 -41.13 -61.66
C GLN A 42 -0.85 -39.69 -61.11
N ARG A 43 -0.66 -38.69 -61.97
CA ARG A 43 -0.62 -37.29 -61.54
C ARG A 43 -1.97 -36.82 -60.99
N ILE A 44 -3.09 -37.31 -61.53
CA ILE A 44 -4.43 -37.04 -61.01
C ILE A 44 -4.53 -37.56 -59.58
N LEU A 45 -4.12 -38.81 -59.33
CA LEU A 45 -4.13 -39.40 -57.98
C LEU A 45 -3.24 -38.64 -56.99
N GLU A 46 -2.03 -38.23 -57.42
CA GLU A 46 -1.12 -37.42 -56.59
C GLU A 46 -1.75 -36.06 -56.23
N LEU A 47 -2.42 -35.41 -57.18
CA LEU A 47 -3.12 -34.15 -56.96
C LEU A 47 -4.34 -34.32 -56.04
N GLU A 48 -5.10 -35.39 -56.19
CA GLU A 48 -6.23 -35.72 -55.30
C GLU A 48 -5.77 -35.92 -53.85
N GLN A 49 -4.66 -36.63 -53.65
CA GLN A 49 -4.08 -36.81 -52.33
C GLN A 49 -3.58 -35.49 -51.74
N ALA A 50 -2.92 -34.65 -52.54
CA ALA A 50 -2.46 -33.33 -52.11
C ALA A 50 -3.64 -32.43 -51.71
N LEU A 51 -4.73 -32.44 -52.49
CA LEU A 51 -5.96 -31.70 -52.19
C LEU A 51 -6.62 -32.20 -50.90
N SER A 52 -6.66 -33.52 -50.69
CA SER A 52 -7.19 -34.11 -49.45
C SER A 52 -6.39 -33.67 -48.23
N ASN A 53 -5.06 -33.73 -48.30
CA ASN A 53 -4.17 -33.28 -47.23
C ASN A 53 -4.33 -31.79 -46.95
N LEU A 54 -4.44 -30.98 -48.01
CA LEU A 54 -4.66 -29.54 -47.88
C LEU A 54 -6.00 -29.24 -47.20
N ASN A 55 -7.07 -29.94 -47.57
CA ASN A 55 -8.38 -29.80 -46.95
C ASN A 55 -8.37 -30.12 -45.45
N VAL A 56 -7.67 -31.20 -45.04
CA VAL A 56 -7.50 -31.53 -43.62
C VAL A 56 -6.70 -30.43 -42.89
N SER A 57 -5.66 -29.89 -43.52
CA SER A 57 -4.87 -28.79 -42.95
C SER A 57 -5.71 -27.52 -42.77
N ASP A 58 -6.58 -27.20 -43.73
CA ASP A 58 -7.48 -26.05 -43.69
C ASP A 58 -8.49 -26.16 -42.53
N GLN A 59 -9.13 -27.33 -42.40
CA GLN A 59 -10.05 -27.60 -41.29
C GLN A 59 -9.35 -27.50 -39.92
N ASN A 60 -8.12 -27.97 -39.80
CA ASN A 60 -7.34 -27.83 -38.57
C ASN A 60 -6.99 -26.36 -38.28
N LEU A 61 -6.65 -25.59 -39.31
CA LEU A 61 -6.37 -24.17 -39.17
C LEU A 61 -7.62 -23.40 -38.72
N GLU A 62 -8.78 -23.70 -39.32
CA GLU A 62 -10.07 -23.11 -38.94
C GLU A 62 -10.39 -23.39 -37.46
N LYS A 63 -10.23 -24.64 -37.02
CA LYS A 63 -10.43 -25.00 -35.60
C LYS A 63 -9.51 -24.20 -34.67
N ARG A 64 -8.20 -24.14 -34.99
CA ARG A 64 -7.22 -23.40 -34.19
C ARG A 64 -7.50 -21.90 -34.17
N MET A 65 -7.99 -21.34 -35.29
CA MET A 65 -8.39 -19.94 -35.38
C MET A 65 -9.59 -19.66 -34.48
N GLY A 66 -10.60 -20.55 -34.49
CA GLY A 66 -11.76 -20.44 -33.60
C GLY A 66 -11.37 -20.51 -32.11
N GLU A 67 -10.51 -21.46 -31.73
CA GLU A 67 -9.99 -21.58 -30.37
C GLU A 67 -9.19 -20.34 -29.94
N LEU A 68 -8.38 -19.78 -30.84
CA LEU A 68 -7.61 -18.57 -30.57
C LEU A 68 -8.53 -17.36 -30.41
N SER A 69 -9.52 -17.19 -31.28
CA SER A 69 -10.52 -16.11 -31.18
C SER A 69 -11.25 -16.16 -29.84
N GLN A 70 -11.73 -17.34 -29.44
CA GLN A 70 -12.42 -17.52 -28.16
C GLN A 70 -11.52 -17.18 -26.96
N LYS A 71 -10.24 -17.59 -27.00
CA LYS A 71 -9.26 -17.24 -25.96
C LYS A 71 -9.02 -15.73 -25.89
N VAL A 72 -8.92 -15.06 -27.03
CA VAL A 72 -8.75 -13.60 -27.09
C VAL A 72 -9.97 -12.91 -26.48
N ASP A 73 -11.17 -13.32 -26.85
CA ASP A 73 -12.42 -12.73 -26.32
C ASP A 73 -12.53 -12.92 -24.80
N THR A 74 -12.22 -14.13 -24.32
CA THR A 74 -12.21 -14.45 -22.87
C THR A 74 -11.18 -13.63 -22.12
N ASN A 75 -9.95 -13.51 -22.66
CA ASN A 75 -8.91 -12.71 -22.04
C ASN A 75 -9.30 -11.23 -21.99
N TYR A 76 -9.93 -10.72 -23.05
CA TYR A 76 -10.39 -9.34 -23.10
C TYR A 76 -11.50 -9.08 -22.06
N SER A 77 -12.47 -9.99 -21.91
CA SER A 77 -13.51 -9.85 -20.89
C SER A 77 -12.94 -9.89 -19.47
N THR A 78 -12.04 -10.84 -19.18
CA THR A 78 -11.40 -10.95 -17.86
C THR A 78 -10.54 -9.71 -17.54
N LEU A 79 -9.81 -9.18 -18.52
CA LEU A 79 -9.03 -7.96 -18.35
C LEU A 79 -9.95 -6.77 -18.05
N ARG A 80 -11.04 -6.63 -18.82
CA ARG A 80 -12.03 -5.56 -18.62
C ARG A 80 -12.66 -5.61 -17.24
N GLU A 81 -13.04 -6.80 -16.76
CA GLU A 81 -13.57 -6.99 -15.40
C GLU A 81 -12.54 -6.62 -14.33
N SER A 82 -11.29 -7.03 -14.52
CA SER A 82 -10.19 -6.71 -13.61
C SER A 82 -9.94 -5.21 -13.51
N VAL A 83 -9.97 -4.51 -14.66
CA VAL A 83 -9.82 -3.05 -14.73
C VAL A 83 -10.99 -2.35 -14.04
N ASN A 84 -12.23 -2.77 -14.30
CA ASN A 84 -13.40 -2.20 -13.64
C ASN A 84 -13.36 -2.41 -12.13
N GLY A 85 -12.95 -3.60 -11.68
CA GLY A 85 -12.78 -3.91 -10.25
C GLY A 85 -11.67 -3.08 -9.59
N LEU A 86 -10.56 -2.83 -10.29
CA LEU A 86 -9.51 -1.92 -9.82
C LEU A 86 -10.03 -0.49 -9.71
N ASN A 87 -10.74 0.00 -10.72
CA ASN A 87 -11.31 1.34 -10.73
C ASN A 87 -12.26 1.57 -9.53
N ALA A 88 -13.18 0.64 -9.29
CA ALA A 88 -14.10 0.72 -8.15
C ALA A 88 -13.36 0.71 -6.79
N ARG A 89 -12.26 -0.04 -6.66
CA ARG A 89 -11.43 -0.04 -5.44
C ARG A 89 -10.71 1.30 -5.24
N VAL A 90 -10.21 1.91 -6.31
CA VAL A 90 -9.56 3.22 -6.26
C VAL A 90 -10.56 4.29 -5.83
N GLU A 91 -11.72 4.35 -6.48
CA GLU A 91 -12.81 5.28 -6.10
C GLU A 91 -13.29 5.07 -4.66
N GLY A 92 -13.31 3.83 -4.18
CA GLY A 92 -13.61 3.53 -2.78
C GLY A 92 -12.57 4.10 -1.82
N ARG A 93 -11.28 3.90 -2.13
CA ARG A 93 -10.18 4.43 -1.30
C ARG A 93 -10.11 5.95 -1.31
N GLU A 94 -10.34 6.57 -2.45
CA GLU A 94 -10.36 8.03 -2.60
C GLU A 94 -11.43 8.66 -1.69
N ARG A 95 -12.65 8.10 -1.70
CA ARG A 95 -13.72 8.54 -0.80
C ARG A 95 -13.39 8.35 0.69
N LEU A 96 -12.75 7.23 1.05
CA LEU A 96 -12.32 6.99 2.43
C LEU A 96 -11.25 7.99 2.87
N LEU A 97 -10.26 8.27 2.01
CA LEU A 97 -9.22 9.25 2.28
C LEU A 97 -9.79 10.65 2.43
N GLU A 98 -10.73 11.04 1.57
CA GLU A 98 -11.39 12.34 1.65
C GLU A 98 -12.21 12.48 2.95
N GLY A 99 -12.92 11.43 3.36
CA GLY A 99 -13.61 11.40 4.66
C GLY A 99 -12.65 11.56 5.85
N ASN A 100 -11.55 10.81 5.86
CA ASN A 100 -10.53 10.90 6.91
C ASN A 100 -9.86 12.27 6.94
N LEU A 101 -9.61 12.88 5.79
CA LEU A 101 -9.03 14.21 5.68
C LEU A 101 -9.96 15.28 6.28
N LEU A 102 -11.27 15.18 6.00
CA LEU A 102 -12.26 16.11 6.55
C LEU A 102 -12.35 16.01 8.08
N GLU A 103 -12.33 14.80 8.65
CA GLU A 103 -12.35 14.62 10.10
C GLU A 103 -11.04 15.10 10.74
N ALA A 104 -9.89 14.81 10.12
CA ALA A 104 -8.60 15.33 10.57
C ALA A 104 -8.58 16.87 10.58
N GLN A 105 -9.11 17.51 9.53
CA GLN A 105 -9.19 18.97 9.46
C GLN A 105 -10.07 19.55 10.57
N LYS A 106 -11.21 18.92 10.86
CA LYS A 106 -12.09 19.33 11.95
C LYS A 106 -11.40 19.20 13.31
N ASN A 107 -10.62 18.15 13.53
CA ASN A 107 -9.85 17.95 14.75
C ASN A 107 -8.74 18.99 14.89
N ILE A 108 -8.01 19.30 13.80
CA ILE A 108 -7.00 20.36 13.78
C ILE A 108 -7.62 21.70 14.16
N ASN A 109 -8.74 22.08 13.53
CA ASN A 109 -9.44 23.32 13.85
C ASN A 109 -9.87 23.39 15.32
N ASN A 110 -10.29 22.26 15.92
CA ASN A 110 -10.62 22.20 17.35
C ASN A 110 -9.39 22.47 18.24
N LEU A 111 -8.26 21.85 17.90
CA LEU A 111 -7.01 22.02 18.62
C LEU A 111 -6.46 23.44 18.50
N GLU A 112 -6.53 24.06 17.32
CA GLU A 112 -6.17 25.47 17.11
C GLU A 112 -6.98 26.39 18.04
N ASN A 113 -8.30 26.20 18.10
CA ASN A 113 -9.17 26.96 19.01
C ASN A 113 -8.81 26.77 20.50
N LYS A 114 -8.37 25.57 20.89
CA LYS A 114 -7.91 25.31 22.26
C LYS A 114 -6.56 25.97 22.53
N LEU A 115 -5.66 25.95 21.56
CA LEU A 115 -4.34 26.59 21.64
C LEU A 115 -4.48 28.11 21.83
N ASP A 116 -5.40 28.75 21.10
CA ASP A 116 -5.68 30.18 21.27
C ASP A 116 -6.12 30.54 22.69
N LYS A 117 -7.00 29.73 23.29
CA LYS A 117 -7.43 29.92 24.69
C LYS A 117 -6.29 29.73 25.68
N LEU A 118 -5.40 28.76 25.45
CA LEU A 118 -4.23 28.54 26.29
C LEU A 118 -3.28 29.74 26.24
N ASN A 119 -3.05 30.31 25.05
CA ASN A 119 -2.23 31.50 24.88
C ASN A 119 -2.81 32.71 25.63
N GLU A 120 -4.14 32.87 25.65
CA GLU A 120 -4.81 33.92 26.42
C GLU A 120 -4.61 33.73 27.93
N ILE A 121 -4.75 32.50 28.43
CA ILE A 121 -4.51 32.15 29.84
C ILE A 121 -3.05 32.43 30.22
N GLU A 122 -2.09 32.10 29.36
CA GLU A 122 -0.66 32.35 29.61
C GLU A 122 -0.35 33.84 29.71
N LYS A 123 -0.98 34.66 28.85
CA LYS A 123 -0.89 36.12 28.93
C LYS A 123 -1.44 36.65 30.26
N ILE A 124 -2.61 36.18 30.70
CA ILE A 124 -3.21 36.55 31.98
C ILE A 124 -2.32 36.14 33.14
N LYS A 125 -1.77 34.92 33.13
CA LYS A 125 -0.83 34.43 34.14
C LYS A 125 0.39 35.35 34.26
N THR A 126 0.98 35.74 33.14
CA THR A 126 2.14 36.64 33.11
C THR A 126 1.80 38.01 33.69
N ASP A 127 0.65 38.56 33.33
CA ASP A 127 0.19 39.84 33.87
C ASP A 127 -0.02 39.78 35.39
N LEU A 128 -0.68 38.72 35.89
CA LEU A 128 -0.87 38.50 37.32
C LEU A 128 0.47 38.34 38.07
N GLN A 129 1.43 37.63 37.49
CA GLN A 129 2.78 37.52 38.06
C GLN A 129 3.46 38.89 38.19
N ASN A 130 3.36 39.73 37.16
CA ASN A 130 3.89 41.10 37.19
C ASN A 130 3.19 41.95 38.27
N GLN A 131 1.86 41.84 38.40
CA GLN A 131 1.11 42.54 39.45
C GLN A 131 1.54 42.10 40.86
N ILE A 132 1.75 40.80 41.08
CA ILE A 132 2.23 40.26 42.38
C ILE A 132 3.61 40.85 42.72
N ILE A 133 4.54 40.90 41.76
CA ILE A 133 5.87 41.50 41.97
C ILE A 133 5.75 42.97 42.41
N VAL A 134 4.90 43.74 41.74
CA VAL A 134 4.65 45.15 42.10
C VAL A 134 4.09 45.26 43.52
N LEU A 135 3.08 44.47 43.88
CA LEU A 135 2.48 44.49 45.22
C LEU A 135 3.47 44.08 46.31
N LEU A 136 4.32 43.08 46.05
CA LEU A 136 5.39 42.68 46.97
C LEU A 136 6.40 43.82 47.17
N SER A 137 6.77 44.52 46.10
CA SER A 137 7.66 45.68 46.19
C SER A 137 7.03 46.81 47.04
N GLN A 138 5.76 47.16 46.81
CA GLN A 138 5.03 48.18 47.57
C GLN A 138 4.93 47.83 49.04
N ARG A 139 4.63 46.56 49.37
CA ARG A 139 4.60 46.07 50.74
C ARG A 139 5.94 46.26 51.44
N SER A 140 7.07 46.03 50.77
CA SER A 140 8.40 46.24 51.35
C SER A 140 8.64 47.72 51.69
N THR A 141 8.19 48.63 50.84
CA THR A 141 8.29 50.09 51.06
C THR A 141 7.41 50.55 52.21
N ILE A 142 6.18 50.02 52.30
CA ILE A 142 5.24 50.34 53.38
C ILE A 142 5.73 49.80 54.71
N THR A 143 6.16 48.54 54.78
CA THR A 143 6.73 47.96 56.02
C THR A 143 8.00 48.66 56.46
N GLY A 144 8.86 49.11 55.54
CA GLY A 144 10.01 49.97 55.86
C GLY A 144 9.61 51.33 56.44
N SER A 145 8.59 51.98 55.85
CA SER A 145 8.04 53.25 56.31
C SER A 145 7.31 53.13 57.66
N GLU A 146 6.55 52.05 57.87
CA GLU A 146 5.81 51.79 59.12
C GLU A 146 6.74 51.41 60.27
N ILE A 147 7.81 50.63 60.03
CA ILE A 147 8.86 50.37 61.03
C ILE A 147 9.64 51.65 61.36
N GLY A 148 9.89 52.51 60.36
CA GLY A 148 10.48 53.83 60.57
C GLY A 148 9.61 54.71 61.46
N LYS A 149 8.32 54.81 61.15
CA LYS A 149 7.34 55.57 61.94
C LYS A 149 7.09 54.97 63.34
N LEU A 150 7.10 53.64 63.49
CA LEU A 150 6.97 52.97 64.79
C LEU A 150 8.22 53.08 65.66
N LYS A 151 9.41 53.25 65.07
CA LYS A 151 10.65 53.54 65.82
C LYS A 151 10.75 55.01 66.23
N GLU A 152 10.21 55.93 65.44
CA GLU A 152 10.14 57.36 65.82
C GLU A 152 9.00 57.66 66.80
N THR A 153 7.85 56.98 66.72
CA THR A 153 6.72 57.19 67.65
C THR A 153 6.83 56.45 69.00
N LYS A 154 7.80 55.55 69.17
CA LYS A 154 8.02 54.83 70.45
C LYS A 154 9.26 55.27 71.24
N LYS A 155 9.82 56.45 70.94
CA LYS A 155 10.92 57.03 71.73
C LYS A 155 10.51 58.17 72.65
N GLU A 156 9.26 58.61 72.59
CA GLU A 156 8.69 59.64 73.46
C GLU A 156 7.27 59.22 73.86
N GLU A 157 7.16 58.30 74.83
CA GLU A 157 6.09 58.23 75.85
C GLU A 157 6.13 56.85 76.54
N GLY A 158 6.41 56.87 77.86
CA GLY A 158 6.11 55.81 78.83
C GLY A 158 6.81 54.47 78.60
N GLY A 159 7.80 54.06 79.39
CA GLY A 159 7.70 54.02 80.85
C GLY A 159 6.54 53.12 81.25
N ASP A 160 6.87 51.87 81.58
CA ASP A 160 5.97 50.84 82.15
C ASP A 160 5.06 50.08 81.15
N ILE A 161 4.85 48.78 81.39
CA ILE A 161 4.12 47.78 80.52
C ILE A 161 5.02 46.95 79.56
N ILE A 162 6.23 46.58 79.97
CA ILE A 162 6.88 45.33 79.51
C ILE A 162 7.21 44.47 80.73
N ALA A 163 6.17 44.04 81.44
CA ALA A 163 6.28 43.04 82.50
C ALA A 163 5.14 42.01 82.46
N GLN A 164 4.33 41.98 81.39
CA GLN A 164 3.15 41.13 81.35
C GLN A 164 2.82 40.63 79.95
N ARG A 165 3.83 40.11 79.22
CA ARG A 165 3.60 39.24 78.05
C ARG A 165 4.83 38.44 77.61
N GLN A 166 5.60 37.90 78.54
CA GLN A 166 6.74 37.02 78.22
C GLN A 166 6.62 35.67 78.93
N GLU A 167 5.42 35.09 78.99
CA GLU A 167 5.21 33.77 79.61
C GLU A 167 4.03 32.99 79.00
N ILE A 168 3.90 33.03 77.66
CA ILE A 168 3.31 31.95 76.86
C ILE A 168 4.15 31.79 75.58
N ILE A 169 5.47 31.79 75.77
CA ILE A 169 6.46 31.36 74.82
C ILE A 169 7.34 30.45 75.65
N ASN A 170 7.07 29.14 75.62
CA ASN A 170 7.97 28.01 75.97
C ASN A 170 7.15 26.79 76.40
N GLU A 171 6.27 26.28 75.53
CA GLU A 171 5.82 24.89 75.61
C GLU A 171 5.46 24.30 74.22
N SER A 172 6.20 24.71 73.19
CA SER A 172 6.34 23.93 71.94
C SER A 172 7.68 24.22 71.26
N SER A 173 8.78 23.98 71.98
CA SER A 173 10.10 23.89 71.36
C SER A 173 10.20 22.56 70.59
N GLY A 174 9.78 22.58 69.33
CA GLY A 174 10.00 21.53 68.35
C GLY A 174 10.40 22.15 67.01
N GLU A 175 11.70 22.29 66.81
CA GLU A 175 12.42 22.32 65.53
C GLU A 175 11.59 22.58 64.25
N TYR A 176 11.41 23.84 63.85
CA TYR A 176 10.99 24.18 62.50
C TYR A 176 12.21 24.19 61.58
N LYS A 177 12.43 23.09 60.85
CA LYS A 177 13.34 23.07 59.70
C LYS A 177 12.67 23.79 58.53
N LEU A 178 13.39 24.75 57.94
CA LEU A 178 13.11 25.24 56.60
C LEU A 178 13.09 24.05 55.64
N GLU A 179 11.93 23.73 55.08
CA GLU A 179 11.87 22.93 53.86
C GLU A 179 11.86 23.89 52.69
N GLU A 180 12.95 23.83 51.92
CA GLU A 180 13.12 24.40 50.61
C GLU A 180 11.89 24.09 49.75
N VAL A 181 11.16 25.13 49.33
CA VAL A 181 10.07 24.98 48.37
C VAL A 181 10.69 24.74 46.99
N THR A 182 11.17 23.52 46.78
CA THR A 182 11.25 22.92 45.46
C THR A 182 9.82 22.77 44.94
N ILE A 183 9.47 23.54 43.91
CA ILE A 183 8.30 23.30 43.10
C ILE A 183 8.50 21.93 42.45
N LYS A 184 7.95 20.89 43.07
CA LYS A 184 7.78 19.57 42.46
C LYS A 184 6.62 19.69 41.47
N ASP A 185 6.90 19.36 40.22
CA ASP A 185 5.92 18.99 39.21
C ASP A 185 5.00 17.91 39.77
N SER A 186 3.86 18.35 40.25
CA SER A 186 2.77 17.53 40.74
C SER A 186 1.82 17.25 39.59
N ASP A 187 2.19 16.31 38.70
CA ASP A 187 1.24 15.27 38.24
C ASP A 187 1.96 14.11 37.50
N ALA A 188 2.88 13.43 38.17
CA ALA A 188 3.31 12.10 37.73
C ALA A 188 2.23 11.08 38.13
N ASN A 189 1.15 10.99 37.35
CA ASN A 189 0.22 9.87 37.42
C ASN A 189 1.03 8.59 37.17
N PRO A 190 1.19 7.66 38.15
CA PRO A 190 2.02 6.48 38.00
C PRO A 190 1.61 5.63 36.79
N ARG A 191 0.31 5.61 36.48
CA ARG A 191 -0.22 4.95 35.28
C ARG A 191 0.25 5.59 33.97
N LYS A 192 0.45 6.91 33.93
CA LYS A 192 0.94 7.60 32.74
C LYS A 192 2.43 7.33 32.50
N ALA A 193 3.23 7.27 33.57
CA ALA A 193 4.65 6.93 33.47
C ALA A 193 4.85 5.45 33.06
N GLU A 194 4.04 4.55 33.62
CA GLU A 194 4.02 3.13 33.25
C GLU A 194 3.57 2.93 31.80
N LEU A 195 2.48 3.60 31.37
CA LEU A 195 2.01 3.59 30.00
C LEU A 195 3.08 4.10 29.03
N GLN A 196 3.76 5.21 29.37
CA GLN A 196 4.85 5.74 28.56
C GLN A 196 6.02 4.75 28.42
N SER A 197 6.39 4.06 29.51
CA SER A 197 7.43 3.03 29.46
C SER A 197 7.06 1.87 28.54
N MET A 198 5.78 1.47 28.51
CA MET A 198 5.31 0.45 27.57
C MET A 198 5.32 0.95 26.12
N MET A 199 4.98 2.22 25.87
CA MET A 199 5.09 2.82 24.52
C MET A 199 6.53 2.76 24.01
N ASP A 200 7.49 3.12 24.86
CA ASP A 200 8.91 3.16 24.51
C ASP A 200 9.45 1.75 24.21
N GLU A 201 9.03 0.74 24.99
CA GLU A 201 9.37 -0.66 24.76
C GLU A 201 8.81 -1.18 23.43
N ALA A 202 7.53 -0.92 23.16
CA ALA A 202 6.86 -1.33 21.93
C ALA A 202 7.51 -0.71 20.68
N LEU A 203 7.95 0.56 20.76
CA LEU A 203 8.72 1.24 19.71
C LEU A 203 10.12 0.66 19.53
N ALA A 204 10.81 0.30 20.62
CA ALA A 204 12.12 -0.32 20.55
C ALA A 204 12.06 -1.68 19.84
N LEU A 205 11.05 -2.51 20.15
CA LEU A 205 10.79 -3.79 19.49
C LEU A 205 10.51 -3.60 17.99
N TYR A 206 9.68 -2.61 17.62
CA TYR A 206 9.41 -2.28 16.22
C TYR A 206 10.69 -1.90 15.45
N ARG A 207 11.51 -1.02 16.03
CA ARG A 207 12.78 -0.58 15.43
C ARG A 207 13.80 -1.71 15.34
N GLY A 208 13.75 -2.66 16.26
CA GLY A 208 14.54 -3.90 16.24
C GLY A 208 14.10 -4.91 15.19
N GLY A 209 12.96 -4.69 14.52
CA GLY A 209 12.39 -5.63 13.56
C GLY A 209 11.60 -6.78 14.19
N ASN A 210 11.41 -6.77 15.52
CA ASN A 210 10.62 -7.75 16.25
C ASN A 210 9.13 -7.38 16.16
N TYR A 211 8.55 -7.53 14.97
CA TYR A 211 7.21 -7.03 14.68
C TYR A 211 6.10 -7.76 15.46
N GLU A 212 6.24 -9.07 15.69
CA GLU A 212 5.26 -9.85 16.48
C GLU A 212 5.25 -9.41 17.95
N GLU A 213 6.42 -9.25 18.57
CA GLU A 213 6.54 -8.79 19.96
C GLU A 213 6.08 -7.34 20.12
N SER A 214 6.40 -6.48 19.14
CA SER A 214 5.92 -5.10 19.12
C SER A 214 4.39 -5.03 19.04
N LEU A 215 3.77 -5.83 18.17
CA LEU A 215 2.31 -5.88 18.03
C LEU A 215 1.63 -6.25 19.35
N HIS A 216 2.11 -7.31 20.00
CA HIS A 216 1.57 -7.74 21.29
C HIS A 216 1.66 -6.61 22.34
N LYS A 217 2.76 -5.86 22.34
CA LYS A 217 2.96 -4.78 23.30
C LYS A 217 2.01 -3.60 23.09
N TRP A 218 1.70 -3.28 21.84
CA TRP A 218 0.67 -2.29 21.52
C TRP A 218 -0.74 -2.75 21.87
N GLU A 219 -1.04 -4.04 21.73
CA GLU A 219 -2.32 -4.61 22.16
C GLU A 219 -2.50 -4.57 23.69
N GLU A 220 -1.43 -4.79 24.47
CA GLU A 220 -1.43 -4.58 25.93
C GLU A 220 -1.73 -3.12 26.30
N ILE A 221 -1.16 -2.16 25.57
CA ILE A 221 -1.43 -0.73 25.77
C ILE A 221 -2.90 -0.40 25.51
N ILE A 222 -3.48 -0.90 24.41
CA ILE A 222 -4.90 -0.69 24.08
C ILE A 222 -5.84 -1.36 25.10
N ALA A 223 -5.43 -2.48 25.70
CA ALA A 223 -6.20 -3.11 26.76
C ALA A 223 -6.26 -2.24 28.04
N ILE A 224 -5.24 -1.42 28.29
CA ILE A 224 -5.15 -0.50 29.44
C ILE A 224 -5.80 0.85 29.12
N ASP A 225 -5.57 1.38 27.92
CA ASP A 225 -6.11 2.64 27.42
C ASP A 225 -6.73 2.44 26.04
N PRO A 226 -8.03 2.08 25.98
CA PRO A 226 -8.72 1.80 24.71
C PRO A 226 -8.84 3.01 23.77
N GLU A 227 -8.64 4.23 24.28
CA GLU A 227 -8.70 5.48 23.50
C GLU A 227 -7.29 5.93 23.04
N ASN A 228 -6.27 5.09 23.21
CA ASN A 228 -4.90 5.41 22.84
C ASN A 228 -4.68 5.33 21.31
N LEU A 229 -4.97 6.44 20.63
CA LEU A 229 -4.86 6.56 19.17
C LEU A 229 -3.44 6.31 18.64
N GLU A 230 -2.41 6.58 19.45
CA GLU A 230 -1.02 6.33 19.05
C GLU A 230 -0.73 4.83 19.00
N ALA A 231 -1.19 4.05 19.98
CA ALA A 231 -1.07 2.60 19.96
C ALA A 231 -1.88 1.97 18.82
N GLU A 232 -3.11 2.44 18.58
CA GLU A 232 -3.96 1.96 17.47
C GLU A 232 -3.29 2.19 16.10
N PHE A 233 -2.73 3.38 15.88
CA PHE A 233 -2.01 3.70 14.65
C PHE A 233 -0.76 2.84 14.46
N ASN A 234 0.03 2.62 15.52
CA ASN A 234 1.23 1.79 15.46
C ASN A 234 0.93 0.31 15.20
N ILE A 235 -0.19 -0.22 15.72
CA ILE A 235 -0.67 -1.59 15.42
C ILE A 235 -0.87 -1.78 13.91
N GLU A 236 -1.52 -0.83 13.24
CA GLU A 236 -1.78 -0.94 11.80
C GLU A 236 -0.47 -0.88 10.98
N ILE A 237 0.48 -0.03 11.37
CA ILE A 237 1.82 0.01 10.76
C ILE A 237 2.53 -1.34 10.90
N VAL A 238 2.50 -1.93 12.11
CA VAL A 238 3.16 -3.21 12.38
C VAL A 238 2.53 -4.32 11.55
N LYS A 239 1.19 -4.41 11.50
CA LYS A 239 0.45 -5.39 10.69
C LYS A 239 0.76 -5.27 9.19
N GLU A 240 0.79 -4.04 8.66
CA GLU A 240 1.14 -3.81 7.26
C GLU A 240 2.57 -4.27 6.96
N ARG A 241 3.51 -3.97 7.86
CA ARG A 241 4.90 -4.37 7.74
C ARG A 241 5.06 -5.89 7.75
N MET A 242 4.39 -6.59 8.67
CA MET A 242 4.39 -8.05 8.73
C MET A 242 3.82 -8.67 7.46
N LYS A 243 2.70 -8.15 6.96
CA LYS A 243 2.07 -8.61 5.71
C LYS A 243 3.00 -8.46 4.50
N PHE A 244 3.72 -7.35 4.42
CA PHE A 244 4.72 -7.12 3.36
C PHE A 244 5.87 -8.14 3.43
N LEU A 245 6.31 -8.51 4.63
CA LEU A 245 7.40 -9.46 4.82
C LEU A 245 6.97 -10.92 4.59
N SER A 246 5.73 -11.28 4.92
CA SER A 246 5.18 -12.62 4.67
C SER A 246 4.84 -12.88 3.19
N GLY A 247 4.81 -11.83 2.37
CA GLY A 247 4.50 -11.92 0.93
C GLY A 247 5.74 -12.01 0.02
N LYS A 248 6.94 -12.09 0.59
CA LYS A 248 8.20 -12.36 -0.12
C LYS A 248 8.64 -13.81 0.10
#